data_AF-A0A954CBK9-F1
#
_entry.id   AF-A0A954CBK9-F1
#
_cell.length_a   1.000
_cell.length_b   1.000
_cell.length_c   1.000
_cell.angle_alpha   90.00
_cell.angle_beta   90.00
_cell.angle_gamma   90.00
#
_symmetry.space_group_name_H-M   'P 1'
#
loop_
_entity.id
_entity.type
_entity.pdbx_description
1 polymer ?
#
loop_
_entity_poly.entity_id
_entity_poly.type
_entity_poly.pdbx_seq_one_letter_code
_entity_poly.pdbx_strand_id
1 'polypeptide(L)' 'VGLPLPAYDQCILASHTFNLLDARGVISVTERQAYIGRVRALARGAAAGWLKARGHLVEEAA' A
#
# COMPACT_ATOMS: atom_id res chain seq x y z
N VAL A 1 8.80 -16.43 -3.67
CA VAL A 1 7.33 -16.40 -3.50
C VAL A 1 6.93 -15.02 -3.04
N GLY A 2 6.19 -14.26 -3.85
CA GLY A 2 5.55 -13.03 -3.38
C GLY A 2 4.28 -13.41 -2.60
N LEU A 3 4.08 -12.84 -1.41
CA LEU A 3 2.91 -13.11 -0.56
C LEU A 3 1.95 -11.89 -0.61
N PRO A 4 1.14 -11.75 -1.66
CA PRO A 4 0.35 -10.53 -1.88
C PRO A 4 -0.76 -10.33 -0.85
N LEU A 5 -1.38 -11.40 -0.35
CA LEU A 5 -2.45 -11.31 0.66
C LEU A 5 -1.91 -10.79 2.01
N PRO A 6 -0.84 -11.38 2.62
CA PRO A 6 -0.23 -10.80 3.80
C PRO A 6 0.29 -9.37 3.61
N ALA A 7 0.82 -9.04 2.43
CA ALA A 7 1.25 -7.67 2.11
C ALA A 7 0.06 -6.69 2.08
N TYR A 8 -1.10 -7.13 1.59
CA TYR A 8 -2.32 -6.33 1.61
C TYR A 8 -2.84 -6.10 3.03
N ASP A 9 -2.78 -7.11 3.92
CA ASP A 9 -3.17 -6.93 5.32
C ASP A 9 -2.35 -5.84 6.01
N GLN A 10 -1.03 -5.81 5.77
CA GLN A 10 -0.16 -4.74 6.26
C GLN A 10 -0.48 -3.37 5.64
N CYS A 11 -0.89 -3.33 4.37
CA CYS A 11 -1.36 -2.10 3.73
C CYS A 11 -2.62 -1.55 4.42
N ILE A 12 -3.57 -2.42 4.78
CA ILE A 12 -4.79 -2.03 5.49
C ILE A 12 -4.44 -1.50 6.89
N LEU A 13 -3.55 -2.18 7.61
CA LEU A 13 -3.09 -1.72 8.93
C LEU A 13 -2.39 -0.36 8.85
N ALA A 14 -1.55 -0.13 7.84
CA ALA A 14 -0.89 1.15 7.61
C ALA A 14 -1.91 2.27 7.34
N SER A 15 -2.93 2.00 6.52
CA SER A 15 -4.04 2.93 6.26
C SER A 15 -4.81 3.29 7.54
N HIS A 16 -5.14 2.28 8.35
CA HIS A 16 -5.83 2.49 9.62
C HIS A 16 -4.99 3.31 10.61
N THR A 17 -3.71 2.97 10.76
CA THR A 17 -2.77 3.71 11.62
C THR A 17 -2.64 5.16 11.16
N PHE A 18 -2.53 5.40 9.86
CA PHE A 18 -2.54 6.75 9.30
C PHE A 18 -3.81 7.52 9.70
N ASN A 19 -5.00 6.92 9.57
CA ASN A 19 -6.26 7.57 9.96
C ASN A 19 -6.27 7.95 11.45
N LEU A 20 -5.74 7.08 12.33
CA LEU A 20 -5.64 7.38 13.76
C LEU A 20 -4.69 8.55 14.06
N LEU A 21 -3.58 8.67 13.32
CA LEU A 21 -2.65 9.78 13.44
C LEU A 21 -3.24 11.08 12.89
N ASP A 22 -3.94 11.02 11.76
CA ASP A 22 -4.59 12.17 11.13
C ASP A 22 -5.73 12.71 12.00
N ALA A 23 -6.55 11.82 12.57
CA ALA A 23 -7.62 12.20 13.50
C ALA A 23 -7.08 12.84 14.80
N ARG A 24 -5.88 12.46 15.24
CA ARG A 24 -5.20 13.10 16.38
C ARG A 24 -4.61 14.46 16.05
N GLY A 25 -4.56 14.86 14.78
CA GLY A 25 -3.97 16.14 14.36
C GLY A 25 -2.46 16.22 14.54
N VAL A 26 -1.77 15.08 14.69
CA VAL A 26 -0.31 15.04 14.93
C VAL A 26 0.52 14.97 13.63
N ILE A 27 -0.14 15.03 12.47
CA ILE A 27 0.53 15.04 11.16
C ILE A 27 0.27 16.36 10.44
N SER A 28 1.32 16.94 9.87
CA SER A 28 1.24 18.13 9.01
C SER A 28 0.62 17.81 7.65
N VAL A 29 0.25 18.85 6.91
CA VAL A 29 -0.29 18.74 5.54
C VAL A 29 0.71 18.02 4.60
N THR A 30 2.00 18.33 4.72
CA THR A 30 3.07 17.69 3.92
C THR A 30 3.22 16.22 4.27
N GLU A 31 3.24 15.88 5.57
CA GLU A 31 3.32 14.50 6.02
C GLU A 31 2.11 13.69 5.57
N ARG A 32 0.90 14.27 5.63
CA ARG A 32 -0.32 13.62 5.15
C ARG A 32 -0.17 13.18 3.69
N GLN A 33 0.34 14.04 2.81
CA GLN A 33 0.59 13.67 1.41
C GLN A 33 1.60 12.52 1.28
N ALA A 34 2.68 12.55 2.07
CA ALA A 34 3.68 11.49 2.09
C ALA A 34 3.11 10.14 2.60
N TYR A 35 2.31 10.14 3.67
CA TYR A 35 1.64 8.94 4.18
C TYR A 35 0.68 8.34 3.14
N ILE A 36 -0.14 9.16 2.49
CA ILE A 36 -1.05 8.71 1.42
C ILE A 36 -0.25 8.09 0.27
N GLY A 37 0.87 8.73 -0.12
CA GLY A 37 1.77 8.19 -1.14
C GLY A 37 2.31 6.79 -0.79
N ARG A 38 2.74 6.60 0.46
CA ARG A 38 3.24 5.30 0.96
C ARG A 38 2.15 4.23 0.99
N VAL A 39 0.97 4.51 1.53
CA VAL A 39 -0.16 3.56 1.55
C VAL A 39 -0.56 3.18 0.12
N ARG A 40 -0.59 4.14 -0.80
CA ARG A 40 -0.88 3.87 -2.22
C ARG A 40 0.17 2.98 -2.87
N ALA A 41 1.45 3.17 -2.54
CA ALA A 41 2.52 2.31 -3.04
C ALA A 41 2.39 0.87 -2.54
N LEU A 42 2.07 0.67 -1.25
CA LEU A 42 1.81 -0.65 -0.67
C LEU A 42 0.62 -1.34 -1.37
N ALA A 43 -0.50 -0.61 -1.55
CA ALA A 43 -1.68 -1.13 -2.23
C ALA A 43 -1.38 -1.57 -3.66
N ARG A 44 -0.65 -0.74 -4.44
CA ARG A 44 -0.22 -1.09 -5.79
C ARG A 44 0.70 -2.31 -5.81
N GLY A 45 1.66 -2.39 -4.89
CA GLY A 45 2.58 -3.52 -4.79
C GLY A 45 1.84 -4.84 -4.51
N ALA A 46 0.92 -4.82 -3.55
CA ALA A 46 0.09 -5.99 -3.23
C ALA A 46 -0.82 -6.41 -4.40
N ALA A 47 -1.47 -5.44 -5.06
CA ALA A 47 -2.31 -5.69 -6.23
C ALA A 47 -1.51 -6.26 -7.42
N ALA A 48 -0.33 -5.68 -7.70
CA ALA A 48 0.55 -6.17 -8.74
C ALA A 48 1.05 -7.59 -8.44
N GLY A 49 1.45 -7.86 -7.18
CA GLY A 49 1.82 -9.20 -6.74
C GLY A 49 0.69 -10.21 -6.87
N TRP A 50 -0.55 -9.81 -6.57
CA TRP A 50 -1.75 -10.64 -6.72
C TRP A 50 -2.05 -10.98 -8.18
N LEU A 51 -2.03 -9.96 -9.05
CA LEU A 51 -2.26 -10.14 -10.48
C LEU A 51 -1.15 -10.99 -11.12
N LYS A 52 0.12 -10.80 -10.74
CA LYS A 52 1.25 -11.63 -11.19
C LYS A 52 1.08 -13.08 -10.76
N ALA A 53 0.69 -13.33 -9.51
CA ALA A 53 0.44 -14.68 -9.00
C ALA A 53 -0.70 -15.41 -9.75
N ARG A 54 -1.60 -14.67 -10.41
CA ARG A 54 -2.71 -15.21 -11.21
C ARG A 54 -2.46 -15.16 -12.72
N GLY A 55 -1.29 -14.71 -13.18
CA GLY A 55 -0.97 -14.58 -14.60
C GLY A 55 -1.72 -13.47 -15.34
N HIS A 56 -2.31 -12.50 -14.61
CA HIS A 56 -3.02 -11.36 -15.20
C HIS A 56 -2.11 -10.14 -15.45
N LEU A 57 -0.88 -10.17 -14.95
CA LEU A 57 0.18 -9.23 -15.28
C LEU A 57 1.36 -10.01 -15.85
N VAL A 58 1.71 -9.72 -17.09
CA VAL A 58 2.94 -10.19 -17.73
C VAL A 58 4.01 -9.15 -17.45
N GLU A 59 5.21 -9.56 -17.04
CA GLU A 59 6.33 -8.63 -16.98
C GLU A 59 6.61 -8.13 -18.40
N GLU A 60 6.45 -6.82 -18.63
CA GLU A 60 7.12 -6.20 -19.77
C GLU A 60 8.62 -6.39 -19.51
N ALA A 61 9.27 -7.18 -20.36
CA ALA A 61 10.70 -7.33 -20.35
C ALA A 61 11.32 -5.95 -20.56
N ALA A 62 11.86 -5.38 -19.49
CA ALA A 62 12.71 -4.20 -19.53
C ALA A 62 14.09 -4.57 -20.06
#